data_AF-A0A946JWA2-F1
#
_entry.id   AF-A0A946JWA2-F1
#
_cell.length_a   1.000
_cell.length_b   1.000
_cell.length_c   1.000
_cell.angle_alpha   90.00
_cell.angle_beta   90.00
_cell.angle_gamma   90.00
#
_symmetry.space_group_name_H-M   'P 1'
#
loop_
_entity.id
_entity.type
_entity.pdbx_description
1 polymer ?
#
loop_
_entity_poly.entity_id
_entity_poly.type
_entity_poly.pdbx_seq_one_letter_code
_entity_poly.pdbx_strand_id
1 'polypeptide(L)'
;NSPWTHAALYIGRLHDVEDEELRATIAALYSGDADDRLIVESLLGHGTIVRALSSYDCEHLRICRPSRLSQEDAISVTRHAISHVGLDYDVRQILDLARFLFPWFFLPRRWASTLFHQRAGRPEKTVCSTMIAESFGQVNFPILPLVKHTEEGEPRFFRRNPKLCTPSDFDYSPYFEIIKYPFMDFNHEEYQLLPWKGVGMLSAEEADIYIETDDAPNPADL
;
A
#
# COMPACT_ATOMS: atom_id res chain seq x y z
N ASN A 1 -3.82 -2.36 16.26
CA ASN A 1 -2.59 -2.63 15.49
C ASN A 1 -3.00 -3.21 14.15
N SER A 2 -2.65 -2.53 13.06
CA SER A 2 -2.84 -3.03 11.70
C SER A 2 -1.63 -3.89 11.30
N PRO A 3 -1.81 -5.03 10.60
CA PRO A 3 -0.71 -5.84 10.08
C PRO A 3 0.08 -5.08 9.00
N TRP A 4 -0.54 -4.11 8.34
CA TRP A 4 0.09 -3.29 7.32
C TRP A 4 0.94 -2.17 7.94
N THR A 5 2.20 -2.09 7.51
CA THR A 5 3.20 -1.13 7.99
C THR A 5 3.53 -0.06 6.97
N HIS A 6 3.36 -0.34 5.69
CA HIS A 6 3.78 0.52 4.59
C HIS A 6 2.81 0.43 3.41
N ALA A 7 2.81 1.45 2.55
CA ALA A 7 2.04 1.49 1.31
C ALA A 7 2.88 2.13 0.20
N ALA A 8 2.78 1.58 -1.00
CA ALA A 8 3.44 2.09 -2.20
C ALA A 8 2.43 2.14 -3.35
N LEU A 9 2.63 3.07 -4.29
CA LEU A 9 1.82 3.18 -5.50
C LEU A 9 2.53 2.47 -6.65
N TYR A 10 1.91 1.43 -7.22
CA TYR A 10 2.40 0.79 -8.44
C TYR A 10 2.08 1.66 -9.66
N ILE A 11 3.09 1.91 -10.50
CA ILE A 11 2.99 2.83 -11.64
C ILE A 11 3.26 2.18 -13.01
N GLY A 12 3.33 0.85 -13.06
CA GLY A 12 3.65 0.12 -14.29
C GLY A 12 5.15 0.03 -14.56
N ARG A 13 5.52 -0.30 -15.79
CA ARG A 13 6.89 -0.17 -16.31
C ARG A 13 7.09 1.19 -16.96
N LEU A 14 8.33 1.55 -17.26
CA LEU A 14 8.63 2.84 -17.89
C LEU A 14 7.90 3.01 -19.24
N HIS A 15 7.78 1.95 -20.03
CA HIS A 15 7.08 1.97 -21.32
C HIS A 15 5.54 1.96 -21.22
N ASP A 16 4.98 1.61 -20.05
CA ASP A 16 3.53 1.65 -19.82
C ASP A 16 3.03 3.08 -19.57
N VAL A 17 3.94 4.03 -19.31
CA VAL A 17 3.62 5.44 -19.06
C VAL A 17 3.43 6.16 -20.40
N GLU A 18 2.17 6.42 -20.75
CA GLU A 18 1.79 7.10 -22.00
C GLU A 18 2.21 8.58 -22.04
N ASP A 19 2.28 9.25 -20.89
CA ASP A 19 2.68 10.65 -20.77
C ASP A 19 4.21 10.79 -20.91
N GLU A 20 4.66 11.44 -21.97
CA GLU A 20 6.08 11.59 -22.30
C GLU A 20 6.87 12.35 -21.24
N GLU A 21 6.31 13.43 -20.68
CA GLU A 21 6.97 14.25 -19.68
C GLU A 21 7.10 13.48 -18.36
N LEU A 22 6.05 12.74 -17.99
CA LEU A 22 6.05 11.88 -16.82
C LEU A 22 7.05 10.74 -16.98
N ARG A 23 7.10 10.12 -18.16
CA ARG A 23 8.06 9.06 -18.48
C ARG A 23 9.50 9.57 -18.42
N ALA A 24 9.79 10.74 -19.00
CA ALA A 24 11.10 11.38 -18.91
C ALA A 24 11.48 11.69 -17.46
N THR A 25 10.52 12.13 -16.65
CA THR A 25 10.69 12.38 -15.22
C THR A 25 11.07 11.10 -14.48
N ILE A 26 10.31 10.01 -14.69
CA ILE A 26 10.61 8.71 -14.08
C ILE A 26 11.99 8.21 -14.50
N ALA A 27 12.34 8.33 -15.78
CA ALA A 27 13.64 7.92 -16.31
C ALA A 27 14.81 8.73 -15.70
N ALA A 28 14.60 10.01 -15.37
CA ALA A 28 15.59 10.82 -14.68
C ALA A 28 15.74 10.44 -13.19
N LEU A 29 14.69 9.90 -12.58
CA LEU A 29 14.63 9.54 -11.16
C LEU A 29 15.02 8.08 -10.87
N TYR A 30 14.97 7.21 -11.87
CA TYR A 30 15.20 5.77 -11.75
C TYR A 30 16.35 5.29 -12.62
N SER A 31 17.35 4.66 -12.00
CA SER A 31 18.58 4.22 -12.66
C SER A 31 18.63 2.73 -13.04
N GLY A 32 17.51 2.00 -12.91
CA GLY A 32 17.44 0.56 -13.22
C GLY A 32 17.01 0.27 -14.67
N ASP A 33 16.48 -0.93 -14.91
CA ASP A 33 16.03 -1.35 -16.24
C ASP A 33 14.67 -0.74 -16.60
N ALA A 34 14.47 -0.38 -17.86
CA ALA A 34 13.20 0.16 -18.35
C ALA A 34 12.04 -0.85 -18.27
N ASP A 35 12.35 -2.16 -18.25
CA ASP A 35 11.39 -3.25 -18.12
C ASP A 35 11.03 -3.59 -16.67
N ASP A 36 11.71 -2.96 -15.71
CA ASP A 36 11.39 -3.10 -14.30
C ASP A 36 9.96 -2.61 -14.01
N ARG A 37 9.27 -3.35 -13.14
CA ARG A 37 7.99 -2.92 -12.59
C ARG A 37 8.26 -1.89 -11.52
N LEU A 38 7.73 -0.67 -11.66
CA LEU A 38 8.08 0.45 -10.81
C LEU A 38 6.99 0.77 -9.78
N ILE A 39 7.44 1.21 -8.61
CA ILE A 39 6.60 1.76 -7.55
C ILE A 39 7.11 3.15 -7.14
N VAL A 40 6.19 3.97 -6.64
CA VAL A 40 6.45 5.26 -6.00
C VAL A 40 6.05 5.16 -4.54
N GLU A 41 6.95 5.56 -3.65
CA GLU A 41 6.72 5.48 -2.21
C GLU A 41 7.44 6.58 -1.45
N SER A 42 6.90 6.96 -0.29
CA SER A 42 7.57 7.87 0.64
C SER A 42 8.19 7.09 1.79
N LEU A 43 9.51 7.23 1.95
CA LEU A 43 10.29 6.59 3.00
C LEU A 43 10.86 7.66 3.95
N LEU A 44 10.85 7.34 5.25
CA LEU A 44 11.43 8.21 6.26
C LEU A 44 12.94 8.34 6.01
N GLY A 45 13.45 9.59 5.95
CA GLY A 45 14.86 9.87 5.70
C GLY A 45 15.29 9.87 4.23
N HIS A 46 14.46 9.34 3.31
CA HIS A 46 14.74 9.33 1.87
C HIS A 46 13.76 10.19 1.06
N GLY A 47 12.63 10.61 1.65
CA GLY A 47 11.60 11.34 0.93
C GLY A 47 10.79 10.42 0.02
N THR A 48 10.18 10.98 -1.03
CA THR A 48 9.48 10.21 -2.05
C THR A 48 10.46 9.76 -3.12
N ILE A 49 10.46 8.47 -3.45
CA ILE A 49 11.39 7.86 -4.40
C ILE A 49 10.66 6.95 -5.39
N VAL A 50 11.32 6.67 -6.52
CA VAL A 50 10.93 5.65 -7.49
C VAL A 50 11.88 4.46 -7.35
N ARG A 51 11.35 3.23 -7.34
CA ARG A 51 12.15 2.00 -7.27
C ARG A 51 11.47 0.83 -7.97
N ALA A 52 12.23 -0.24 -8.22
CA ALA A 52 11.67 -1.51 -8.67
C ALA A 52 10.82 -2.17 -7.57
N LEU A 53 9.68 -2.74 -7.98
CA LEU A 53 8.80 -3.57 -7.15
C LEU A 53 9.55 -4.79 -6.57
N SER A 54 10.58 -5.28 -7.25
CA SER A 54 11.41 -6.41 -6.81
C SER A 54 12.11 -6.17 -5.47
N SER A 55 12.19 -4.91 -5.01
CA SER A 55 12.63 -4.63 -3.65
C SER A 55 11.76 -5.23 -2.55
N TYR A 56 10.56 -5.71 -2.91
CA TYR A 56 9.59 -6.35 -2.02
C TYR A 56 9.39 -7.84 -2.33
N ASP A 57 10.28 -8.50 -3.11
CA ASP A 57 10.11 -9.90 -3.53
C ASP A 57 9.93 -10.90 -2.37
N CYS A 58 10.55 -10.63 -1.21
CA CYS A 58 10.47 -11.48 -0.01
C CYS A 58 9.52 -10.92 1.06
N GLU A 59 8.67 -9.95 0.72
CA GLU A 59 7.80 -9.26 1.66
C GLU A 59 6.34 -9.67 1.47
N HIS A 60 5.55 -9.59 2.54
CA HIS A 60 4.11 -9.86 2.46
C HIS A 60 3.38 -8.66 1.85
N LEU A 61 2.92 -8.82 0.61
CA LEU A 61 2.22 -7.78 -0.15
C LEU A 61 0.71 -8.02 -0.24
N ARG A 62 -0.05 -6.92 -0.26
CA ARG A 62 -1.46 -6.89 -0.65
C ARG A 62 -1.64 -5.89 -1.79
N ILE A 63 -2.31 -6.35 -2.85
CA ILE A 63 -2.65 -5.51 -4.00
C ILE A 63 -4.04 -4.92 -3.76
N CYS A 64 -4.09 -3.61 -3.53
CA CYS A 64 -5.33 -2.83 -3.47
C CYS A 64 -5.47 -2.05 -4.78
N ARG A 65 -6.42 -2.43 -5.63
CA ARG A 65 -6.69 -1.74 -6.91
C ARG A 65 -7.87 -0.78 -6.77
N PRO A 66 -7.73 0.52 -7.09
CA PRO A 66 -8.86 1.44 -7.04
C PRO A 66 -9.91 1.03 -8.08
N SER A 67 -11.12 0.78 -7.61
CA SER A 67 -12.24 0.29 -8.43
C SER A 67 -12.83 1.44 -9.22
N ARG A 68 -13.00 1.25 -10.53
CA ARG A 68 -13.62 2.25 -11.44
C ARG A 68 -12.90 3.62 -11.49
N LEU A 69 -11.61 3.67 -11.16
CA LEU A 69 -10.79 4.85 -11.44
C LEU A 69 -10.65 5.00 -12.96
N SER A 70 -10.89 6.20 -13.48
CA SER A 70 -10.70 6.47 -14.91
C SER A 70 -9.21 6.44 -15.30
N GLN A 71 -8.91 6.21 -16.57
CA GLN A 71 -7.52 6.24 -17.05
C GLN A 71 -6.90 7.64 -16.87
N GLU A 72 -7.66 8.70 -17.15
CA GLU A 72 -7.23 10.09 -16.95
C GLU A 72 -6.90 10.36 -15.47
N ASP A 73 -7.77 9.92 -14.55
CA ASP A 73 -7.53 10.07 -13.12
C ASP A 73 -6.33 9.24 -12.66
N ALA A 74 -6.13 8.04 -13.19
CA ALA A 74 -4.97 7.20 -12.88
C ALA A 74 -3.66 7.90 -13.28
N ILE A 75 -3.62 8.55 -14.45
CA ILE A 75 -2.50 9.37 -14.89
C ILE A 75 -2.32 10.57 -13.96
N SER A 76 -3.40 11.26 -13.58
CA SER A 76 -3.33 12.41 -12.67
C SER A 76 -2.82 12.03 -11.28
N VAL A 77 -3.27 10.91 -10.72
CA VAL A 77 -2.80 10.35 -9.45
C VAL A 77 -1.31 10.03 -9.53
N THR A 78 -0.89 9.38 -10.62
CA THR A 78 0.52 9.00 -10.84
C THR A 78 1.42 10.22 -10.99
N ARG A 79 0.99 11.21 -11.79
CA ARG A 79 1.70 12.49 -11.96
C ARG A 79 1.86 13.23 -10.64
N HIS A 80 0.80 13.30 -9.83
CA HIS A 80 0.87 13.92 -8.52
C HIS A 80 1.82 13.19 -7.57
N ALA A 81 1.78 11.86 -7.53
CA ALA A 81 2.68 11.08 -6.70
C ALA A 81 4.16 11.33 -7.07
N ILE A 82 4.45 11.36 -8.38
CA ILE A 82 5.81 11.57 -8.89
C ILE A 82 6.27 13.01 -8.67
N SER A 83 5.38 14.00 -8.74
CA SER A 83 5.75 15.40 -8.45
C SER A 83 6.21 15.63 -7.00
N HIS A 84 6.01 14.66 -6.11
CA HIS A 84 6.53 14.68 -4.75
C HIS A 84 7.95 14.10 -4.63
N VAL A 85 8.47 13.47 -5.69
CA VAL A 85 9.85 12.96 -5.73
C VAL A 85 10.83 14.13 -5.75
N GLY A 86 11.83 14.11 -4.87
CA GLY A 86 12.84 15.16 -4.77
C GLY A 86 12.39 16.44 -4.06
N LEU A 87 11.13 16.53 -3.61
CA LEU A 87 10.75 17.54 -2.61
C LEU A 87 11.37 17.12 -1.27
N ASP A 88 12.33 17.89 -0.79
CA ASP A 88 12.87 17.74 0.56
C ASP A 88 11.70 17.70 1.54
N TYR A 89 11.53 16.56 2.21
CA TYR A 89 10.50 16.44 3.21
C TYR A 89 10.78 17.48 4.29
N ASP A 90 9.78 18.29 4.60
CA ASP A 90 9.88 19.39 5.54
C ASP A 90 10.40 18.85 6.88
N VAL A 91 11.67 19.18 7.16
CA VAL A 91 12.49 18.82 8.33
C VAL A 91 11.76 18.98 9.68
N ARG A 92 10.61 19.66 9.70
CA ARG A 92 9.66 19.71 10.81
C ARG A 92 9.23 18.34 11.34
N GLN A 93 9.01 17.33 10.49
CA GLN A 93 8.68 15.99 10.98
C GLN A 93 9.88 15.24 11.59
N ILE A 94 11.08 15.48 11.06
CA ILE A 94 12.34 14.95 11.59
C ILE A 94 12.68 15.63 12.93
N LEU A 95 12.46 16.94 13.06
CA LEU A 95 12.62 17.69 14.31
C LEU A 95 11.64 17.25 15.39
N ASP A 96 10.38 16.97 15.01
CA ASP A 96 9.39 16.43 15.94
C ASP A 96 9.76 15.02 16.45
N LEU A 97 10.46 14.23 15.64
CA LEU A 97 11.02 12.94 16.03
C LEU A 97 12.28 13.10 16.91
N ALA A 98 13.17 14.03 16.58
CA ALA A 98 14.34 14.38 17.38
C ALA A 98 13.96 14.86 18.80
N ARG A 99 12.80 15.53 18.95
CA ARG A 99 12.21 15.90 20.24
C ARG A 99 11.92 14.69 21.15
N PHE A 100 11.64 13.51 20.59
CA PHE A 100 11.42 12.29 21.39
C PHE A 100 12.73 11.61 21.81
N LEU A 101 13.82 11.88 21.10
CA LEU A 101 15.16 11.39 21.43
C LEU A 101 15.90 12.34 22.40
N PHE A 102 15.39 13.56 22.59
CA PHE A 102 15.96 14.55 23.51
C PHE A 102 15.25 14.57 24.87
N PRO A 103 15.97 14.69 26.01
CA PRO A 103 15.34 14.76 27.33
C PRO A 103 14.36 15.94 27.43
N TRP A 104 13.10 15.65 27.78
CA TRP A 104 11.99 16.61 27.90
C TRP A 104 12.26 17.82 28.84
N PHE A 105 13.35 17.80 29.60
CA PHE A 105 13.76 18.89 30.48
C PHE A 105 14.24 20.15 29.71
N PHE A 106 14.72 20.02 28.47
CA PHE A 106 15.30 21.13 27.70
C PHE A 106 14.32 21.85 26.75
N LEU A 107 13.06 21.40 26.62
CA LEU A 107 12.12 21.90 25.60
C LEU A 107 10.97 22.75 26.18
N PRO A 108 10.70 23.97 25.64
CA PRO A 108 9.61 24.84 26.12
C PRO A 108 8.21 24.22 25.93
N ARG A 109 7.36 24.24 26.97
CA ARG A 109 5.97 23.70 26.96
C ARG A 109 5.06 24.24 25.84
N ARG A 110 5.42 25.36 25.21
CA ARG A 110 4.68 26.00 24.11
C ARG A 110 4.92 25.35 22.74
N TRP A 111 5.80 24.35 22.65
CA TRP A 111 6.05 23.56 21.43
C TRP A 111 5.28 22.23 21.38
N ALA A 112 4.38 22.00 22.34
CA ALA A 112 3.45 20.88 22.29
C ALA A 112 2.46 21.10 21.14
N SER A 113 2.73 20.51 19.98
CA SER A 113 1.85 20.63 18.82
C SER A 113 0.56 19.84 19.04
N THR A 114 -0.55 20.41 18.57
CA THR A 114 -1.91 19.85 18.64
C THR A 114 -2.06 18.51 17.87
N LEU A 115 -1.02 18.06 17.16
CA LEU A 115 -0.93 16.77 16.49
C LEU A 115 -0.85 15.58 17.47
N PHE A 116 -0.65 15.83 18.77
CA PHE A 116 -0.42 14.77 19.77
C PHE A 116 -1.64 14.32 20.57
N HIS A 117 -2.86 14.68 20.17
CA HIS A 117 -4.03 14.24 20.93
C HIS A 117 -4.53 12.82 20.63
N GLN A 118 -4.09 12.14 19.56
CA GLN A 118 -4.64 10.81 19.24
C GLN A 118 -3.64 9.80 18.68
N ARG A 119 -3.45 8.73 19.47
CA ARG A 119 -2.88 7.38 19.21
C ARG A 119 -1.56 7.35 18.42
N ALA A 120 -0.47 7.11 19.15
CA ALA A 120 0.87 6.80 18.64
C ALA A 120 0.87 5.59 17.68
N GLY A 121 0.67 5.86 16.39
CA GLY A 121 1.16 5.01 15.29
C GLY A 121 2.57 5.45 14.91
N ARG A 122 3.43 4.52 14.49
CA ARG A 122 4.79 4.84 14.04
C ARG A 122 4.73 5.82 12.85
N PRO A 123 5.53 6.91 12.84
CA PRO A 123 5.46 7.97 11.82
C PRO A 123 5.66 7.47 10.38
N GLU A 124 6.40 6.38 10.19
CA GLU A 124 6.57 5.70 8.89
C GLU A 124 5.22 5.28 8.27
N LYS A 125 4.27 4.80 9.10
CA LYS A 125 2.96 4.34 8.63
C LYS A 125 2.13 5.49 8.03
N THR A 126 2.33 6.71 8.51
CA THR A 126 1.56 7.87 8.06
C THR A 126 2.20 8.56 6.87
N VAL A 127 3.53 8.58 6.77
CA VAL A 127 4.25 9.27 5.68
C VAL A 127 3.97 8.64 4.32
N CYS A 128 4.15 7.33 4.19
CA CYS A 128 3.90 6.59 2.94
C CYS A 128 2.45 6.73 2.44
N SER A 129 1.49 6.67 3.36
CA SER A 129 0.06 6.74 3.04
C SER A 129 -0.41 8.16 2.75
N THR A 130 0.26 9.19 3.29
CA THR A 130 -0.13 10.60 3.08
C THR A 130 0.00 10.98 1.62
N MET A 131 1.16 10.74 1.00
CA MET A 131 1.40 11.07 -0.42
C MET A 131 0.36 10.38 -1.33
N ILE A 132 0.11 9.09 -1.10
CA ILE A 132 -0.87 8.32 -1.89
C ILE A 132 -2.28 8.89 -1.67
N ALA A 133 -2.66 9.19 -0.42
CA ALA A 133 -3.96 9.76 -0.07
C ALA A 133 -4.16 11.20 -0.59
N GLU A 134 -3.09 11.98 -0.71
CA GLU A 134 -3.11 13.30 -1.35
C GLU A 134 -3.35 13.16 -2.85
N SER A 135 -2.67 12.20 -3.50
CA SER A 135 -2.76 11.92 -4.93
C SER A 135 -4.17 11.49 -5.37
N PHE A 136 -4.76 10.45 -4.76
CA PHE A 136 -6.17 10.08 -5.00
C PHE A 136 -7.15 11.21 -4.71
N GLY A 137 -6.76 12.06 -3.77
CA GLY A 137 -7.49 13.24 -3.43
C GLY A 137 -7.68 14.31 -4.49
N GLN A 138 -6.68 14.47 -5.37
CA GLN A 138 -6.73 15.47 -6.43
C GLN A 138 -7.87 15.21 -7.41
N VAL A 139 -8.16 13.93 -7.62
CA VAL A 139 -9.23 13.44 -8.49
C VAL A 139 -10.51 13.12 -7.70
N ASN A 140 -10.59 13.56 -6.43
CA ASN A 140 -11.71 13.28 -5.52
C ASN A 140 -12.03 11.79 -5.35
N PHE A 141 -11.05 10.89 -5.55
CA PHE A 141 -11.27 9.46 -5.38
C PHE A 141 -11.40 9.10 -3.88
N PRO A 142 -12.48 8.41 -3.49
CA PRO A 142 -12.74 8.09 -2.09
C PRO A 142 -11.89 6.92 -1.60
N ILE A 143 -11.00 7.14 -0.64
CA ILE A 143 -10.32 6.04 0.07
C ILE A 143 -11.22 5.53 1.20
N LEU A 144 -11.41 6.30 2.27
CA LEU A 144 -12.34 5.93 3.34
C LEU A 144 -13.13 7.17 3.77
N PRO A 145 -14.05 7.67 2.92
CA PRO A 145 -14.77 8.91 3.17
C PRO A 145 -15.77 8.72 4.32
N LEU A 146 -16.04 9.82 5.03
CA LEU A 146 -17.22 9.88 5.89
C LEU A 146 -18.43 10.19 5.02
N VAL A 147 -19.44 9.32 5.07
CA VAL A 147 -20.72 9.53 4.38
C VAL A 147 -21.73 10.03 5.39
N LYS A 148 -22.39 11.16 5.10
CA LYS A 148 -23.51 11.68 5.88
C LYS A 148 -24.71 11.86 4.97
N HIS A 149 -25.90 11.57 5.47
CA HIS A 149 -27.14 11.94 4.79
C HIS A 149 -27.54 13.36 5.19
N THR A 150 -27.95 14.17 4.22
CA THR A 150 -28.54 15.49 4.49
C THR A 150 -29.96 15.34 5.04
N GLU A 151 -30.57 16.43 5.50
CA GLU A 151 -31.97 16.44 5.93
C GLU A 151 -32.95 16.01 4.82
N GLU A 152 -32.53 16.14 3.56
CA GLU A 152 -33.24 15.72 2.35
C GLU A 152 -32.98 14.25 1.97
N GLY A 153 -32.12 13.54 2.70
CA GLY A 153 -31.79 12.12 2.48
C GLY A 153 -30.60 11.86 1.55
N GLU A 154 -30.07 12.90 0.88
CA GLU A 154 -28.98 12.77 -0.09
C GLU A 154 -27.63 12.47 0.58
N PRO A 155 -26.82 11.53 0.05
CA PRO A 155 -25.51 11.23 0.60
C PRO A 155 -24.48 12.31 0.24
N ARG A 156 -23.81 12.84 1.26
CA ARG A 156 -22.68 13.74 1.13
C ARG A 156 -21.40 13.08 1.64
N PHE A 157 -20.39 13.10 0.79
CA PHE A 157 -19.07 12.54 1.07
C PHE A 157 -18.13 13.61 1.64
N PHE A 158 -17.42 13.25 2.70
CA PHE A 158 -16.37 14.07 3.29
C PHE A 158 -15.06 13.30 3.21
N ARG A 159 -14.08 13.90 2.53
CA ARG A 159 -12.76 13.32 2.37
C ARG A 159 -12.06 13.21 3.73
N ARG A 160 -11.40 12.08 3.95
CA ARG A 160 -10.55 11.87 5.12
C ARG A 160 -9.30 12.75 5.02
N ASN A 161 -8.84 13.26 6.15
CA ASN A 161 -7.57 13.99 6.21
C ASN A 161 -6.42 13.05 5.76
N PRO A 162 -5.68 13.37 4.68
CA PRO A 162 -4.61 12.51 4.16
C PRO A 162 -3.53 12.18 5.19
N LYS A 163 -3.20 13.12 6.09
CA LYS A 163 -2.21 12.93 7.17
C LYS A 163 -2.62 11.88 8.22
N LEU A 164 -3.90 11.51 8.24
CA LEU A 164 -4.47 10.49 9.11
C LEU A 164 -4.83 9.20 8.35
N CYS A 165 -4.43 9.10 7.08
CA CYS A 165 -4.53 7.86 6.32
C CYS A 165 -3.37 6.93 6.69
N THR A 166 -3.68 5.66 6.76
CA THR A 166 -2.78 4.56 7.12
C THR A 166 -2.86 3.48 6.04
N PRO A 167 -1.88 2.56 5.94
CA PRO A 167 -1.88 1.55 4.89
C PRO A 167 -3.14 0.68 4.89
N SER A 168 -3.68 0.37 6.08
CA SER A 168 -4.95 -0.38 6.21
C SER A 168 -6.17 0.34 5.65
N ASP A 169 -6.15 1.66 5.51
CA ASP A 169 -7.32 2.37 4.99
C ASP A 169 -7.55 2.05 3.50
N PHE A 170 -6.50 1.72 2.74
CA PHE A 170 -6.62 1.22 1.36
C PHE A 170 -7.16 -0.21 1.32
N ASP A 171 -6.74 -1.07 2.25
CA ASP A 171 -7.22 -2.46 2.37
C ASP A 171 -8.70 -2.54 2.79
N TYR A 172 -9.12 -1.65 3.71
CA TYR A 172 -10.49 -1.64 4.22
C TYR A 172 -11.47 -0.81 3.37
N SER A 173 -10.95 -0.05 2.41
CA SER A 173 -11.79 0.79 1.56
C SER A 173 -12.71 -0.06 0.68
N PRO A 174 -14.03 0.23 0.64
CA PRO A 174 -14.92 -0.43 -0.31
C PRO A 174 -14.72 0.06 -1.75
N TYR A 175 -13.86 1.06 -1.96
CA TYR A 175 -13.51 1.59 -3.28
C TYR A 175 -12.25 0.95 -3.85
N PHE A 176 -11.57 0.08 -3.09
CA PHE A 176 -10.43 -0.69 -3.57
C PHE A 176 -10.79 -2.18 -3.62
N GLU A 177 -10.52 -2.81 -4.76
CA GLU A 177 -10.56 -4.25 -4.93
C GLU A 177 -9.29 -4.88 -4.35
N ILE A 178 -9.45 -5.90 -3.52
CA ILE A 178 -8.33 -6.71 -3.04
C ILE A 178 -8.10 -7.84 -4.02
N ILE A 179 -7.00 -7.72 -4.78
CA ILE A 179 -6.64 -8.71 -5.78
C ILE A 179 -5.86 -9.82 -5.10
N LYS A 180 -6.39 -11.03 -5.21
CA LYS A 180 -5.71 -12.27 -4.84
C LYS A 180 -5.45 -13.04 -6.13
N TYR A 181 -4.24 -13.59 -6.25
CA TYR A 181 -3.86 -14.44 -7.36
C TYR A 181 -3.66 -15.86 -6.84
N PRO A 182 -4.76 -16.62 -6.65
CA PRO A 182 -4.66 -18.02 -6.26
C PRO A 182 -3.91 -18.81 -7.33
N PHE A 183 -3.28 -19.91 -6.92
CA PHE A 183 -2.56 -20.80 -7.82
C PHE A 183 -3.45 -21.41 -8.91
N MET A 184 -4.78 -21.49 -8.68
CA MET A 184 -5.79 -21.92 -9.63
C MET A 184 -6.84 -20.84 -9.84
N ASP A 185 -7.33 -20.71 -11.07
CA ASP A 185 -8.37 -19.73 -11.41
C ASP A 185 -9.76 -20.23 -10.99
N PHE A 186 -10.26 -19.71 -9.86
CA PHE A 186 -11.59 -20.04 -9.34
C PHE A 186 -12.76 -19.51 -10.19
N ASN A 187 -12.50 -18.72 -11.25
CA ASN A 187 -13.58 -18.27 -12.14
C ASN A 187 -14.14 -19.40 -13.01
N HIS A 188 -13.44 -20.53 -13.10
CA HIS A 188 -13.79 -21.61 -14.03
C HIS A 188 -13.87 -23.01 -13.40
N GLU A 189 -13.30 -23.22 -12.21
CA GLU A 189 -13.29 -24.54 -11.56
C GLU A 189 -14.14 -24.55 -10.29
N GLU A 190 -15.05 -25.53 -10.18
CA GLU A 190 -15.77 -25.79 -8.94
C GLU A 190 -14.77 -26.24 -7.86
N TYR A 191 -14.83 -25.64 -6.67
CA TYR A 191 -13.89 -25.95 -5.58
C TYR A 191 -13.83 -27.44 -5.18
N GLN A 192 -14.84 -28.22 -5.57
CA GLN A 192 -14.91 -29.67 -5.36
C GLN A 192 -13.93 -30.45 -6.24
N LEU A 193 -13.49 -29.87 -7.36
CA LEU A 193 -12.54 -30.47 -8.30
C LEU A 193 -11.08 -30.22 -7.91
N LEU A 194 -10.85 -29.46 -6.84
CA LEU A 194 -9.52 -29.22 -6.31
C LEU A 194 -8.82 -30.55 -5.99
N PRO A 195 -7.56 -30.75 -6.42
CA PRO A 195 -6.84 -32.01 -6.27
C PRO A 195 -6.32 -32.18 -4.84
N TRP A 196 -7.23 -32.28 -3.87
CA TRP A 196 -6.88 -32.52 -2.46
C TRP A 196 -6.26 -33.90 -2.25
N LYS A 197 -6.53 -34.85 -3.14
CA LYS A 197 -5.99 -36.23 -3.11
C LYS A 197 -4.90 -36.38 -4.15
N GLY A 198 -3.76 -36.96 -3.78
CA GLY A 198 -2.65 -37.20 -4.69
C GLY A 198 -1.45 -37.87 -4.04
N VAL A 199 -0.46 -38.21 -4.85
CA VAL A 199 0.80 -38.82 -4.38
C VAL A 199 1.75 -37.70 -3.97
N GLY A 200 1.60 -37.21 -2.75
CA GLY A 200 2.48 -36.22 -2.14
C GLY A 200 2.49 -36.44 -0.63
N MET A 201 3.67 -36.55 -0.04
CA MET A 201 3.84 -36.66 1.42
C MET A 201 4.30 -35.32 1.98
N LEU A 202 3.80 -34.97 3.16
CA LEU A 202 4.29 -33.80 3.87
C LEU A 202 5.68 -34.11 4.44
N SER A 203 6.58 -33.14 4.40
CA SER A 203 7.78 -33.19 5.25
C SER A 203 7.40 -33.07 6.73
N ALA A 204 8.33 -33.40 7.63
CA ALA A 204 8.09 -33.32 9.07
C ALA A 204 7.72 -31.89 9.53
N GLU A 205 8.35 -30.87 8.95
CA GLU A 205 8.03 -29.46 9.26
C GLU A 205 6.66 -29.05 8.70
N GLU A 206 6.27 -29.57 7.55
CA GLU A 206 4.95 -29.31 6.96
C GLU A 206 3.83 -30.02 7.75
N ALA A 207 4.10 -31.21 8.30
CA ALA A 207 3.14 -31.97 9.10
C ALA A 207 2.77 -31.30 10.45
N ASP A 208 3.57 -30.34 10.92
CA ASP A 208 3.22 -29.52 12.11
C ASP A 208 2.09 -28.51 11.82
N ILE A 209 1.89 -28.15 10.55
CA ILE A 209 0.96 -27.09 10.10
C ILE A 209 -0.15 -27.64 9.21
N TYR A 210 0.12 -28.70 8.44
CA TYR A 210 -0.77 -29.30 7.45
C TYR A 210 -1.11 -30.75 7.80
N ILE A 211 -2.22 -31.24 7.27
CA ILE A 211 -2.74 -32.59 7.54
C ILE A 211 -2.76 -33.37 6.23
N GLU A 212 -2.24 -34.60 6.24
CA GLU A 212 -2.36 -35.52 5.11
C GLU A 212 -3.81 -35.97 4.92
N THR A 213 -4.26 -36.06 3.67
CA THR A 213 -5.56 -36.66 3.39
C THR A 213 -5.49 -38.18 3.53
N ASP A 214 -6.48 -38.79 4.19
CA ASP A 214 -6.54 -40.23 4.53
C ASP A 214 -6.37 -41.23 3.36
N ASP A 215 -6.34 -40.77 2.11
CA ASP A 215 -6.15 -41.58 0.90
C ASP A 215 -4.69 -41.62 0.40
N ALA A 216 -3.72 -41.15 1.19
CA ALA A 216 -2.30 -41.36 0.89
C ALA A 216 -2.01 -42.87 0.89
N PRO A 217 -1.45 -43.46 -0.18
CA PRO A 217 -1.12 -44.88 -0.18
C PRO A 217 -0.17 -45.17 0.99
N ASN A 218 -0.54 -46.15 1.81
CA ASN A 218 0.31 -46.61 2.90
C ASN A 218 1.68 -46.99 2.31
N PRO A 219 2.81 -46.52 2.86
CA PRO A 219 4.13 -46.94 2.39
C PRO A 219 4.34 -48.46 2.41
N ALA A 220 3.51 -49.21 3.16
CA ALA A 220 3.49 -50.67 3.16
C ALA A 220 2.72 -51.32 1.99
N ASP A 221 2.00 -50.53 1.18
CA ASP A 221 1.26 -50.98 -0.01
C ASP A 221 2.05 -50.73 -1.33
N LEU A 222 3.30 -50.26 -1.24
CA LEU A 222 4.28 -50.13 -2.33
C LEU A 222 5.41 -51.16 -2.18
#